data_AF-A0A0B5BEM2-F1
#
_entry.id   AF-A0A0B5BEM2-F1
#
_cell.length_a   1.000
_cell.length_b   1.000
_cell.length_c   1.000
_cell.angle_alpha   90.00
_cell.angle_beta   90.00
_cell.angle_gamma   90.00
#
_symmetry.space_group_name_H-M   'P 1'
#
loop_
_entity.id
_entity.type
_entity.pdbx_description
1 polymer ?
#
loop_
_entity_poly.entity_id
_entity_poly.type
_entity_poly.pdbx_seq_one_letter_code
_entity_poly.pdbx_strand_id
1 'polypeptide(L)'
;MTLLLATVTTHAAEHPGKEYLEKNGYKGPESCETCHPGKAKEFLGTVHWKHASKVTNVENIDPKQEYGMKNRIYTMCNGNDIVNNLKEIPKTADAKSAKFSGCNTCHPGNHLSDVGSTGPEAEAAVDCLVCHSREYDFSQRKPFRDSKGNVVLGQDRSLKAALAIAKPNAKNCMTCHEAAGGGVLVKRGFAFTPETDVHAAKGMVCVDCHKTKNHRIPTGFDPNNWAHDGARLACTDCHTEKPHKDQAYNRHTARIACQTCHVTRTGGAFAKDFTTWEKLPSGYYEPTTLRKEANETVPVYTWYNKTVANRPEFIGPKGSRKDKSSKIYPFKIFQGKAYFNKKTGQLMAMDFAPPMATGDTLAGVASAAKIQGIKNYEPVPGWQTIYFGSNHLVTKSRALSCNNCHAPNGALNFKELGYSDKEIRKLTSPAIYFEKLAEKQKEEW
;
A
#
# COMPACT_ATOMS: atom_id res chain seq x y z
N MET A 1 2.70 -31.67 42.55
CA MET A 1 1.93 -30.43 42.77
C MET A 1 2.06 -29.59 41.51
N THR A 2 1.13 -29.79 40.58
CA THR A 2 1.20 -29.29 39.20
C THR A 2 0.49 -27.94 39.16
N LEU A 3 1.22 -26.85 38.92
CA LEU A 3 0.65 -25.51 38.78
C LEU A 3 -0.06 -25.44 37.43
N LEU A 4 -1.41 -25.44 37.44
CA LEU A 4 -2.21 -25.06 36.28
C LEU A 4 -2.00 -23.56 36.00
N LEU A 5 -1.37 -23.24 34.87
CA LEU A 5 -1.43 -21.91 34.28
C LEU A 5 -2.86 -21.69 33.75
N ALA A 6 -3.66 -20.92 34.48
CA ALA A 6 -4.92 -20.41 33.99
C ALA A 6 -4.65 -19.43 32.84
N THR A 7 -4.88 -19.89 31.60
CA THR A 7 -5.00 -19.02 30.44
C THR A 7 -6.23 -18.13 30.62
N VAL A 8 -6.03 -16.88 31.00
CA VAL A 8 -7.09 -15.87 30.99
C VAL A 8 -7.41 -15.56 29.53
N THR A 9 -8.40 -16.26 28.97
CA THR A 9 -9.04 -15.84 27.72
C THR A 9 -9.83 -14.57 28.02
N THR A 10 -9.22 -13.41 27.78
CA THR A 10 -9.96 -12.15 27.72
C THR A 10 -10.95 -12.28 26.57
N HIS A 11 -12.21 -12.59 26.88
CA HIS A 11 -13.30 -12.50 25.92
C HIS A 11 -13.33 -11.05 25.45
N ALA A 12 -13.14 -10.82 24.15
CA ALA A 12 -13.36 -9.50 23.58
C ALA A 12 -14.78 -9.08 23.98
N ALA A 13 -14.93 -7.87 24.51
CA ALA A 13 -16.24 -7.38 24.93
C ALA A 13 -17.21 -7.51 23.76
N GLU A 14 -18.34 -8.19 23.99
CA GLU A 14 -19.36 -8.38 22.96
C GLU A 14 -19.91 -7.02 22.50
N HIS A 15 -20.15 -6.88 21.20
CA HIS A 15 -20.67 -5.63 20.65
C HIS A 15 -22.07 -5.36 21.22
N PRO A 16 -22.37 -4.17 21.78
CA PRO A 16 -23.67 -3.87 22.39
C PRO A 16 -24.88 -4.06 21.45
N GLY A 17 -24.66 -3.95 20.14
CA GLY A 17 -25.68 -4.21 19.12
C GLY A 17 -25.93 -5.70 18.80
N LYS A 18 -25.30 -6.65 19.48
CA LYS A 18 -25.41 -8.09 19.20
C LYS A 18 -26.86 -8.57 19.31
N GLU A 19 -27.55 -8.27 20.42
CA GLU A 19 -28.95 -8.66 20.64
C GLU A 19 -29.88 -8.09 19.55
N TYR A 20 -29.65 -6.84 19.13
CA TYR A 20 -30.40 -6.24 18.03
C TYR A 20 -30.21 -7.03 16.73
N LEU A 21 -28.98 -7.43 16.39
CA LEU A 21 -28.69 -8.20 15.17
C LEU A 21 -29.25 -9.61 15.23
N GLU A 22 -29.22 -10.29 16.39
CA GLU A 22 -29.82 -11.61 16.58
C GLU A 22 -31.34 -11.57 16.33
N LYS A 23 -32.01 -10.54 16.85
CA LYS A 23 -33.45 -10.37 16.70
C LYS A 23 -33.89 -9.92 15.30
N ASN A 24 -33.15 -9.00 14.68
CA ASN A 24 -33.58 -8.32 13.45
C ASN A 24 -32.83 -8.75 12.18
N GLY A 25 -31.78 -9.55 12.33
CA GLY A 25 -30.84 -9.89 11.26
C GLY A 25 -29.92 -8.74 10.87
N TYR A 26 -29.01 -9.02 9.92
CA TYR A 26 -28.15 -8.00 9.31
C TYR A 26 -28.63 -7.69 7.89
N LYS A 27 -29.00 -6.44 7.62
CA LYS A 27 -29.52 -5.95 6.33
C LYS A 27 -28.53 -5.02 5.63
N GLY A 28 -27.24 -5.13 5.96
CA GLY A 28 -26.21 -4.20 5.49
C GLY A 28 -26.11 -2.97 6.40
N PRO A 29 -25.60 -1.84 5.87
CA PRO A 29 -25.37 -0.62 6.64
C PRO A 29 -26.58 -0.11 7.43
N GLU A 30 -27.81 -0.29 6.94
CA GLU A 30 -29.06 0.11 7.63
C GLU A 30 -29.17 -0.44 9.06
N SER A 31 -28.76 -1.70 9.27
CA SER A 31 -28.75 -2.31 10.61
C SER A 31 -27.78 -1.59 11.55
N CYS A 32 -26.65 -1.12 11.03
CA CYS A 32 -25.64 -0.39 11.80
C CYS A 32 -26.10 1.05 12.09
N GLU A 33 -26.75 1.70 11.12
CA GLU A 33 -27.25 3.07 11.21
C GLU A 33 -28.27 3.28 12.33
N THR A 34 -28.96 2.23 12.78
CA THR A 34 -29.85 2.28 13.95
C THR A 34 -29.14 2.77 15.22
N CYS A 35 -27.89 2.38 15.43
CA CYS A 35 -27.07 2.80 16.59
C CYS A 35 -25.95 3.77 16.20
N HIS A 36 -25.60 3.83 14.91
CA HIS A 36 -24.50 4.63 14.37
C HIS A 36 -24.98 5.59 13.27
N PRO A 37 -25.92 6.49 13.56
CA PRO A 37 -26.53 7.34 12.53
C PRO A 37 -25.49 8.22 11.84
N GLY A 38 -25.52 8.21 10.51
CA GLY A 38 -24.67 8.97 9.60
C GLY A 38 -23.30 8.35 9.33
N LYS A 39 -22.99 7.12 9.80
CA LYS A 39 -21.65 6.54 9.63
C LYS A 39 -21.36 6.03 8.23
N ALA A 40 -22.34 5.49 7.52
CA ALA A 40 -22.23 5.15 6.11
C ALA A 40 -21.94 6.42 5.29
N LYS A 41 -22.74 7.47 5.48
CA LYS A 41 -22.54 8.78 4.84
C LYS A 41 -21.17 9.40 5.16
N GLU A 42 -20.74 9.34 6.41
CA GLU A 42 -19.41 9.79 6.84
C GLU A 42 -18.30 9.03 6.10
N PHE A 43 -18.45 7.71 5.97
CA PHE A 43 -17.47 6.86 5.29
C PHE A 43 -17.31 7.19 3.80
N LEU A 44 -18.39 7.61 3.12
CA LEU A 44 -18.33 8.02 1.71
C LEU A 44 -17.39 9.23 1.49
N GLY A 45 -17.14 10.02 2.54
CA GLY A 45 -16.22 11.16 2.53
C GLY A 45 -14.73 10.80 2.72
N THR A 46 -14.39 9.51 2.81
CA THR A 46 -13.03 9.03 3.07
C THR A 46 -12.31 8.59 1.79
N VAL A 47 -10.98 8.51 1.85
CA VAL A 47 -10.15 8.02 0.74
C VAL A 47 -10.40 6.53 0.45
N HIS A 48 -10.85 5.74 1.43
CA HIS A 48 -11.17 4.32 1.22
C HIS A 48 -12.40 4.15 0.33
N TRP A 49 -13.36 5.08 0.40
CA TRP A 49 -14.50 5.08 -0.51
C TRP A 49 -14.20 5.78 -1.84
N LYS A 50 -13.55 6.95 -1.79
CA LYS A 50 -13.33 7.81 -2.96
C LYS A 50 -12.14 7.39 -3.82
N HIS A 51 -11.21 6.61 -3.26
CA HIS A 51 -9.87 6.34 -3.79
C HIS A 51 -9.11 7.57 -4.28
N ALA A 52 -9.47 8.76 -3.81
CA ALA A 52 -8.88 10.02 -4.21
C ALA A 52 -9.08 11.07 -3.11
N SER A 53 -8.15 12.00 -3.05
CA SER A 53 -8.24 13.20 -2.22
C SER A 53 -7.55 14.36 -2.93
N LYS A 54 -7.71 15.57 -2.42
CA LYS A 54 -6.78 16.65 -2.78
C LYS A 54 -5.37 16.26 -2.34
N VAL A 55 -4.40 16.55 -3.20
CA VAL A 55 -2.98 16.26 -2.97
C VAL A 55 -2.20 17.55 -3.17
N THR A 56 -1.33 17.90 -2.23
CA THR A 56 -0.65 19.21 -2.21
C THR A 56 0.87 19.10 -2.24
N ASN A 57 1.42 17.90 -2.10
CA ASN A 57 2.85 17.65 -1.95
C ASN A 57 3.45 16.88 -3.14
N VAL A 58 2.79 16.87 -4.29
CA VAL A 58 3.22 16.16 -5.50
C VAL A 58 3.37 17.18 -6.63
N GLU A 59 4.42 17.07 -7.43
CA GLU A 59 4.62 17.91 -8.61
C GLU A 59 3.64 17.58 -9.74
N ASN A 60 3.41 18.55 -10.64
CA ASN A 60 2.69 18.33 -11.90
C ASN A 60 1.27 17.74 -11.73
N ILE A 61 0.56 18.18 -10.70
CA ILE A 61 -0.85 17.87 -10.48
C ILE A 61 -1.65 19.17 -10.39
N ASP A 62 -2.91 19.14 -10.81
CA ASP A 62 -3.83 20.26 -10.66
C ASP A 62 -4.35 20.32 -9.22
N PRO A 63 -4.00 21.34 -8.41
CA PRO A 63 -4.43 21.40 -7.02
C PRO A 63 -5.95 21.50 -6.82
N LYS A 64 -6.72 21.78 -7.88
CA LYS A 64 -8.19 21.79 -7.85
C LYS A 64 -8.80 20.41 -8.01
N GLN A 65 -8.03 19.44 -8.50
CA GLN A 65 -8.49 18.07 -8.72
C GLN A 65 -8.09 17.15 -7.56
N GLU A 66 -8.82 16.05 -7.44
CA GLU A 66 -8.46 14.97 -6.53
C GLU A 66 -7.67 13.91 -7.29
N TYR A 67 -6.66 13.34 -6.63
CA TYR A 67 -5.82 12.30 -7.19
C TYR A 67 -5.75 11.10 -6.25
N GLY A 68 -5.63 9.91 -6.83
CA GLY A 68 -5.44 8.66 -6.11
C GLY A 68 -5.65 7.46 -7.01
N MET A 69 -5.97 6.29 -6.46
CA MET A 69 -6.23 5.08 -7.27
C MET A 69 -7.39 5.29 -8.27
N LYS A 70 -8.28 6.26 -8.01
CA LYS A 70 -9.35 6.66 -8.92
C LYS A 70 -8.87 6.99 -10.33
N ASN A 71 -7.84 7.82 -10.43
CA ASN A 71 -7.44 8.45 -11.70
C ASN A 71 -5.92 8.51 -11.93
N ARG A 72 -5.09 8.34 -10.90
CA ARG A 72 -3.63 8.35 -11.02
C ARG A 72 -3.16 7.16 -11.83
N ILE A 73 -2.21 7.40 -12.73
CA ILE A 73 -1.52 6.35 -13.48
C ILE A 73 -0.02 6.30 -13.18
N TYR A 74 0.51 5.09 -13.13
CA TYR A 74 1.91 4.75 -12.89
C TYR A 74 2.16 3.29 -13.28
N THR A 75 3.40 2.92 -13.58
CA THR A 75 3.74 1.62 -14.20
C THR A 75 3.74 0.41 -13.26
N MET A 76 3.37 0.54 -11.97
CA MET A 76 3.17 -0.63 -11.09
C MET A 76 1.87 -1.38 -11.44
N CYS A 77 0.78 -0.63 -11.61
CA CYS A 77 -0.51 -1.18 -11.98
C CYS A 77 -0.86 -0.90 -13.45
N ASN A 78 -0.33 0.17 -14.04
CA ASN A 78 -0.65 0.66 -15.40
C ASN A 78 -2.16 0.85 -15.67
N GLY A 79 -2.93 1.10 -14.62
CA GLY A 79 -4.37 1.37 -14.66
C GLY A 79 -4.86 2.08 -13.40
N ASN A 80 -6.13 2.48 -13.40
CA ASN A 80 -6.84 3.19 -12.34
C ASN A 80 -8.31 2.77 -12.28
N ASP A 81 -9.08 3.24 -11.30
CA ASP A 81 -10.50 2.85 -11.19
C ASP A 81 -11.34 3.29 -12.42
N ILE A 82 -11.05 4.44 -13.03
CA ILE A 82 -11.78 4.91 -14.23
C ILE A 82 -11.72 3.89 -15.37
N VAL A 83 -10.54 3.31 -15.61
CA VAL A 83 -10.34 2.36 -16.70
C VAL A 83 -10.63 0.94 -16.26
N ASN A 84 -10.26 0.56 -15.03
CA ASN A 84 -10.27 -0.81 -14.53
C ASN A 84 -11.03 -0.92 -13.20
N ASN A 85 -12.28 -0.44 -13.15
CA ASN A 85 -13.14 -0.52 -11.96
C ASN A 85 -13.35 -1.99 -11.51
N LEU A 86 -14.30 -2.70 -12.13
CA LEU A 86 -14.38 -4.16 -12.10
C LEU A 86 -14.55 -4.61 -13.55
N LYS A 87 -13.64 -5.45 -14.03
CA LYS A 87 -13.53 -5.87 -15.41
C LYS A 87 -13.78 -7.35 -15.51
N GLU A 88 -14.82 -7.72 -16.25
CA GLU A 88 -15.00 -9.08 -16.73
C GLU A 88 -14.02 -9.33 -17.88
N ILE A 89 -13.23 -10.37 -17.73
CA ILE A 89 -12.31 -10.86 -18.73
C ILE A 89 -12.99 -12.10 -19.33
N PRO A 90 -13.33 -12.08 -20.63
CA PRO A 90 -13.98 -13.21 -21.27
C PRO A 90 -13.21 -14.52 -21.06
N LYS A 91 -13.94 -15.63 -21.05
CA LYS A 91 -13.34 -16.97 -21.02
C LYS A 91 -12.48 -17.14 -22.27
N THR A 92 -11.20 -17.47 -22.09
CA THR A 92 -10.32 -17.88 -23.20
C THR A 92 -10.54 -19.35 -23.52
N ALA A 93 -10.05 -19.84 -24.67
CA ALA A 93 -10.24 -21.24 -25.07
C ALA A 93 -9.75 -22.25 -24.01
N ASP A 94 -8.65 -21.91 -23.32
CA ASP A 94 -8.01 -22.76 -22.31
C ASP A 94 -8.47 -22.46 -20.88
N ALA A 95 -9.24 -21.39 -20.66
CA ALA A 95 -9.73 -21.02 -19.35
C ALA A 95 -10.97 -21.84 -18.96
N LYS A 96 -11.11 -22.18 -17.68
CA LYS A 96 -12.27 -22.92 -17.15
C LYS A 96 -13.54 -22.06 -17.09
N SER A 97 -13.41 -20.78 -16.77
CA SER A 97 -14.50 -19.81 -16.63
C SER A 97 -13.99 -18.41 -16.98
N ALA A 98 -14.90 -17.45 -17.15
CA ALA A 98 -14.54 -16.03 -17.15
C ALA A 98 -13.84 -15.66 -15.83
N LYS A 99 -13.02 -14.62 -15.88
CA LYS A 99 -12.28 -14.06 -14.72
C LYS A 99 -12.72 -12.62 -14.53
N PHE A 100 -12.72 -12.16 -13.28
CA PHE A 100 -12.85 -10.75 -12.99
C PHE A 100 -11.53 -10.20 -12.45
N SER A 101 -11.22 -8.96 -12.83
CA SER A 101 -10.06 -8.20 -12.36
C SER A 101 -10.46 -6.74 -12.15
N GLY A 102 -9.56 -5.92 -11.65
CA GLY A 102 -9.79 -4.48 -11.46
C GLY A 102 -9.68 -4.04 -10.02
N CYS A 103 -9.69 -2.73 -9.85
CA CYS A 103 -9.42 -2.04 -8.60
C CYS A 103 -10.54 -2.23 -7.55
N ASN A 104 -11.79 -2.42 -7.99
CA ASN A 104 -12.95 -2.63 -7.13
C ASN A 104 -12.91 -4.01 -6.43
N THR A 105 -12.09 -4.95 -6.90
CA THR A 105 -11.83 -6.21 -6.18
C THR A 105 -11.24 -5.99 -4.79
N CYS A 106 -10.77 -4.78 -4.46
CA CYS A 106 -10.33 -4.36 -3.13
C CYS A 106 -11.16 -3.22 -2.49
N HIS A 107 -12.08 -2.59 -3.23
CA HIS A 107 -12.91 -1.48 -2.72
C HIS A 107 -13.94 -2.00 -1.69
N PRO A 108 -14.23 -1.27 -0.59
CA PRO A 108 -15.18 -1.68 0.46
C PRO A 108 -16.64 -1.40 0.08
N GLY A 109 -17.01 -1.74 -1.16
CA GLY A 109 -18.34 -1.57 -1.72
C GLY A 109 -18.77 -2.80 -2.52
N ASN A 110 -19.99 -2.80 -3.06
CA ASN A 110 -20.54 -3.91 -3.85
C ASN A 110 -20.40 -3.70 -5.36
N HIS A 111 -19.63 -2.70 -5.80
CA HIS A 111 -19.44 -2.28 -7.19
C HIS A 111 -20.68 -1.69 -7.91
N LEU A 112 -21.88 -1.75 -7.34
CA LEU A 112 -23.09 -1.17 -7.96
C LEU A 112 -23.06 0.36 -8.00
N SER A 113 -22.25 0.97 -7.13
CA SER A 113 -21.96 2.39 -7.18
C SER A 113 -20.48 2.62 -7.48
N ASP A 114 -20.22 3.60 -8.33
CA ASP A 114 -18.84 3.97 -8.68
C ASP A 114 -18.06 4.50 -7.49
N VAL A 115 -16.74 4.37 -7.58
CA VAL A 115 -15.79 4.88 -6.58
C VAL A 115 -15.99 6.39 -6.38
N GLY A 116 -16.30 6.77 -5.14
CA GLY A 116 -16.58 8.14 -4.73
C GLY A 116 -17.99 8.64 -5.06
N SER A 117 -18.93 7.74 -5.36
CA SER A 117 -20.36 8.06 -5.40
C SER A 117 -20.88 8.52 -4.03
N THR A 118 -22.04 9.20 -4.04
CA THR A 118 -22.73 9.68 -2.84
C THR A 118 -24.21 9.40 -2.93
N GLY A 119 -24.92 9.41 -1.80
CA GLY A 119 -26.37 9.21 -1.75
C GLY A 119 -26.77 7.84 -1.22
N PRO A 120 -28.08 7.58 -1.09
CA PRO A 120 -28.60 6.40 -0.40
C PRO A 120 -28.09 5.07 -0.98
N GLU A 121 -27.96 4.96 -2.30
CA GLU A 121 -27.47 3.75 -2.97
C GLU A 121 -26.00 3.48 -2.63
N ALA A 122 -25.19 4.54 -2.57
CA ALA A 122 -23.78 4.46 -2.17
C ALA A 122 -23.64 4.08 -0.69
N GLU A 123 -24.49 4.65 0.18
CA GLU A 123 -24.52 4.32 1.61
C GLU A 123 -24.92 2.85 1.83
N ALA A 124 -25.91 2.33 1.10
CA ALA A 124 -26.34 0.94 1.16
C ALA A 124 -25.32 -0.06 0.58
N ALA A 125 -24.43 0.42 -0.30
CA ALA A 125 -23.39 -0.37 -0.94
C ALA A 125 -22.16 -0.64 -0.04
N VAL A 126 -21.98 0.13 1.03
CA VAL A 126 -20.82 0.00 1.95
C VAL A 126 -20.78 -1.40 2.56
N ASP A 127 -19.61 -2.05 2.49
CA ASP A 127 -19.34 -3.27 3.24
C ASP A 127 -18.77 -2.92 4.62
N CYS A 128 -19.61 -2.88 5.65
CA CYS A 128 -19.14 -2.62 7.01
C CYS A 128 -18.32 -3.81 7.56
N LEU A 129 -18.69 -5.04 7.20
CA LEU A 129 -18.19 -6.25 7.84
C LEU A 129 -16.79 -6.65 7.34
N VAL A 130 -16.40 -6.27 6.11
CA VAL A 130 -15.05 -6.54 5.59
C VAL A 130 -13.96 -5.99 6.53
N CYS A 131 -14.23 -4.84 7.15
CA CYS A 131 -13.34 -4.21 8.12
C CYS A 131 -13.62 -4.67 9.56
N HIS A 132 -14.90 -4.82 9.92
CA HIS A 132 -15.31 -4.95 11.32
C HIS A 132 -15.54 -6.38 11.80
N SER A 133 -15.69 -7.38 10.93
CA SER A 133 -15.98 -8.75 11.36
C SER A 133 -14.71 -9.58 11.55
N ARG A 134 -14.65 -10.37 12.63
CA ARG A 134 -13.62 -11.40 12.84
C ARG A 134 -13.83 -12.65 12.00
N GLU A 135 -15.06 -12.88 11.55
CA GLU A 135 -15.47 -14.11 10.87
C GLU A 135 -15.95 -13.86 9.43
N TYR A 136 -15.60 -12.71 8.85
CA TYR A 136 -15.91 -12.39 7.45
C TYR A 136 -15.42 -13.50 6.51
N ASP A 137 -16.34 -14.09 5.75
CA ASP A 137 -16.05 -15.04 4.71
C ASP A 137 -15.61 -14.32 3.43
N PHE A 138 -14.30 -14.12 3.29
CA PHE A 138 -13.69 -13.52 2.10
C PHE A 138 -13.96 -14.30 0.82
N SER A 139 -14.39 -15.57 0.88
CA SER A 139 -14.76 -16.33 -0.30
C SER A 139 -16.04 -15.82 -0.97
N GLN A 140 -16.89 -15.08 -0.23
CA GLN A 140 -18.06 -14.37 -0.74
C GLN A 140 -17.70 -13.14 -1.57
N ARG A 141 -16.46 -12.65 -1.45
CA ARG A 141 -15.99 -11.44 -2.13
C ARG A 141 -15.65 -11.68 -3.61
N LYS A 142 -16.58 -12.30 -4.33
CA LYS A 142 -16.47 -12.69 -5.73
C LYS A 142 -17.56 -12.01 -6.56
N PRO A 143 -17.26 -11.61 -7.80
CA PRO A 143 -18.28 -11.04 -8.66
C PRO A 143 -19.33 -12.06 -9.09
N PHE A 144 -20.59 -11.64 -9.15
CA PHE A 144 -21.71 -12.42 -9.68
C PHE A 144 -22.68 -11.49 -10.41
N ARG A 145 -23.61 -12.07 -11.19
CA ARG A 145 -24.69 -11.30 -11.82
C ARG A 145 -25.94 -11.35 -10.94
N ASP A 146 -26.48 -10.18 -10.60
CA ASP A 146 -27.76 -10.09 -9.90
C ASP A 146 -28.94 -10.41 -10.83
N SER A 147 -30.17 -10.40 -10.28
CA SER A 147 -31.40 -10.65 -11.04
C SER A 147 -31.69 -9.61 -12.14
N LYS A 148 -31.02 -8.46 -12.11
CA LYS A 148 -31.11 -7.39 -13.11
C LYS A 148 -29.98 -7.47 -14.14
N GLY A 149 -29.08 -8.46 -14.02
CA GLY A 149 -27.93 -8.66 -14.90
C GLY A 149 -26.70 -7.81 -14.56
N ASN A 150 -26.76 -7.01 -13.49
CA ASN A 150 -25.64 -6.19 -13.04
C ASN A 150 -24.54 -7.09 -12.47
N VAL A 151 -23.28 -6.73 -12.72
CA VAL A 151 -22.15 -7.35 -12.04
C VAL A 151 -22.03 -6.75 -10.65
N VAL A 152 -22.21 -7.56 -9.62
CA VAL A 152 -22.10 -7.17 -8.20
C VAL A 152 -20.86 -7.83 -7.63
N LEU A 153 -20.08 -7.08 -6.85
CA LEU A 153 -19.08 -7.69 -5.99
C LEU A 153 -19.76 -8.18 -4.70
N GLY A 154 -19.74 -9.50 -4.49
CA GLY A 154 -20.33 -10.10 -3.29
C GLY A 154 -19.70 -9.58 -2.00
N GLN A 155 -20.52 -9.60 -0.94
CA GLN A 155 -20.17 -9.20 0.41
C GLN A 155 -20.68 -10.27 1.36
N ASP A 156 -19.89 -10.62 2.38
CA ASP A 156 -20.43 -11.45 3.46
C ASP A 156 -21.37 -10.60 4.32
N ARG A 157 -22.67 -10.75 4.08
CA ARG A 157 -23.75 -10.15 4.86
C ARG A 157 -24.41 -11.17 5.80
N SER A 158 -23.72 -12.25 6.16
CA SER A 158 -24.27 -13.27 7.06
C SER A 158 -24.44 -12.73 8.47
N LEU A 159 -25.43 -13.27 9.20
CA LEU A 159 -25.59 -12.97 10.62
C LEU A 159 -24.35 -13.40 11.41
N LYS A 160 -23.71 -14.53 11.05
CA LYS A 160 -22.46 -14.98 11.67
C LYS A 160 -21.37 -13.91 11.63
N ALA A 161 -21.11 -13.33 10.46
CA ALA A 161 -20.13 -12.26 10.33
C ALA A 161 -20.54 -11.00 11.11
N ALA A 162 -21.83 -10.66 11.13
CA ALA A 162 -22.36 -9.52 11.87
C ALA A 162 -22.27 -9.70 13.40
N LEU A 163 -22.45 -10.91 13.93
CA LEU A 163 -22.30 -11.20 15.36
C LEU A 163 -20.83 -11.21 15.80
N ALA A 164 -19.90 -11.35 14.86
CA ALA A 164 -18.45 -11.32 15.10
C ALA A 164 -17.84 -9.91 14.94
N ILE A 165 -18.63 -8.84 15.03
CA ILE A 165 -18.15 -7.45 14.95
C ILE A 165 -17.17 -7.16 16.09
N ALA A 166 -16.02 -6.58 15.73
CA ALA A 166 -14.98 -6.14 16.64
C ALA A 166 -14.12 -5.01 16.03
N LYS A 167 -13.17 -4.51 16.83
CA LYS A 167 -12.10 -3.63 16.35
C LYS A 167 -11.29 -4.34 15.23
N PRO A 168 -11.06 -3.74 14.05
CA PRO A 168 -10.33 -4.39 12.95
C PRO A 168 -8.96 -4.95 13.37
N ASN A 169 -8.56 -6.11 12.84
CA ASN A 169 -7.20 -6.67 13.02
C ASN A 169 -6.41 -6.59 11.72
N ALA A 170 -5.18 -7.11 11.74
CA ALA A 170 -4.32 -7.17 10.56
C ALA A 170 -4.97 -7.92 9.38
N LYS A 171 -5.67 -9.03 9.62
CA LYS A 171 -6.32 -9.83 8.56
C LYS A 171 -7.37 -9.02 7.79
N ASN A 172 -8.19 -8.23 8.50
CA ASN A 172 -9.20 -7.36 7.87
C ASN A 172 -8.54 -6.41 6.86
N CYS A 173 -7.45 -5.74 7.24
CA CYS A 173 -6.75 -4.80 6.38
C CYS A 173 -5.96 -5.49 5.25
N MET A 174 -5.26 -6.59 5.58
CA MET A 174 -4.29 -7.21 4.69
C MET A 174 -4.95 -7.93 3.50
N THR A 175 -6.21 -8.34 3.62
CA THR A 175 -7.00 -8.88 2.50
C THR A 175 -6.85 -8.03 1.23
N CYS A 176 -6.90 -6.71 1.36
CA CYS A 176 -6.70 -5.79 0.23
C CYS A 176 -5.26 -5.27 0.14
N HIS A 177 -4.63 -4.96 1.28
CA HIS A 177 -3.34 -4.28 1.30
C HIS A 177 -2.15 -5.18 0.94
N GLU A 178 -2.30 -6.51 1.03
CA GLU A 178 -1.27 -7.48 0.65
C GLU A 178 -1.42 -7.94 -0.80
N ALA A 179 -2.65 -8.01 -1.34
CA ALA A 179 -2.96 -8.52 -2.68
C ALA A 179 -2.86 -7.46 -3.80
N ALA A 180 -2.58 -6.21 -3.45
CA ALA A 180 -2.53 -5.11 -4.40
C ALA A 180 -1.42 -5.27 -5.47
N GLY A 181 -1.74 -4.92 -6.72
CA GLY A 181 -0.79 -4.91 -7.84
C GLY A 181 -0.69 -6.20 -8.65
N GLY A 182 -1.68 -7.10 -8.52
CA GLY A 182 -1.75 -8.36 -9.25
C GLY A 182 -1.23 -9.56 -8.46
N GLY A 183 -1.36 -9.54 -7.13
CA GLY A 183 -1.06 -10.70 -6.29
C GLY A 183 -0.57 -10.34 -4.89
N VAL A 184 -0.53 -11.36 -4.04
CA VAL A 184 -0.05 -11.30 -2.66
C VAL A 184 1.42 -10.87 -2.62
N LEU A 185 1.73 -9.89 -1.77
CA LEU A 185 3.06 -9.31 -1.54
C LEU A 185 3.71 -8.66 -2.78
N VAL A 186 2.96 -8.44 -3.86
CA VAL A 186 3.53 -7.91 -5.11
C VAL A 186 3.94 -6.45 -4.99
N LYS A 187 3.01 -5.57 -4.61
CA LYS A 187 3.28 -4.12 -4.57
C LYS A 187 4.21 -3.71 -3.44
N ARG A 188 3.80 -3.98 -2.21
CA ARG A 188 4.49 -3.49 -1.00
C ARG A 188 5.50 -4.48 -0.42
N GLY A 189 5.35 -5.78 -0.68
CA GLY A 189 6.35 -6.78 -0.34
C GLY A 189 6.61 -6.98 1.15
N PHE A 190 5.60 -6.77 2.00
CA PHE A 190 5.71 -7.03 3.43
C PHE A 190 4.50 -7.81 3.93
N ALA A 191 4.75 -8.72 4.86
CA ALA A 191 3.74 -9.32 5.73
C ALA A 191 3.92 -8.72 7.13
N PHE A 192 2.85 -8.27 7.77
CA PHE A 192 2.89 -7.70 9.11
C PHE A 192 2.56 -8.80 10.14
N THR A 193 3.60 -9.50 10.61
CA THR A 193 3.47 -10.63 11.53
C THR A 193 4.47 -10.51 12.69
N PRO A 194 4.25 -11.22 13.81
CA PRO A 194 5.19 -11.22 14.95
C PRO A 194 6.64 -11.57 14.58
N GLU A 195 6.86 -12.35 13.52
CA GLU A 195 8.18 -12.77 13.07
C GLU A 195 8.91 -11.68 12.28
N THR A 196 8.15 -10.79 11.63
CA THR A 196 8.67 -9.83 10.67
C THR A 196 8.65 -8.38 11.16
N ASP A 197 7.83 -8.04 12.16
CA ASP A 197 7.71 -6.69 12.71
C ASP A 197 7.63 -6.69 14.24
N VAL A 198 8.47 -5.87 14.89
CA VAL A 198 8.52 -5.78 16.36
C VAL A 198 7.23 -5.23 16.99
N HIS A 199 6.44 -4.45 16.26
CA HIS A 199 5.15 -3.95 16.77
C HIS A 199 4.10 -5.06 16.74
N ALA A 200 4.05 -5.83 15.65
CA ALA A 200 3.22 -7.03 15.57
C ALA A 200 3.60 -8.05 16.65
N ALA A 201 4.90 -8.21 16.92
CA ALA A 201 5.41 -9.08 17.99
C ALA A 201 4.95 -8.65 19.40
N LYS A 202 4.55 -7.39 19.55
CA LYS A 202 3.95 -6.84 20.78
C LYS A 202 2.42 -6.87 20.76
N GLY A 203 1.81 -7.57 19.81
CA GLY A 203 0.37 -7.72 19.69
C GLY A 203 -0.34 -6.51 19.07
N MET A 204 0.41 -5.53 18.52
CA MET A 204 -0.21 -4.39 17.84
C MET A 204 -0.85 -4.83 16.51
N VAL A 205 -1.98 -4.22 16.19
CA VAL A 205 -2.65 -4.32 14.89
C VAL A 205 -2.62 -2.98 14.16
N CYS A 206 -3.02 -2.97 12.89
CA CYS A 206 -2.94 -1.79 12.02
C CYS A 206 -3.51 -0.53 12.65
N VAL A 207 -4.71 -0.62 13.23
CA VAL A 207 -5.45 0.50 13.82
C VAL A 207 -4.86 1.04 15.13
N ASP A 208 -3.84 0.39 15.72
CA ASP A 208 -3.12 0.92 16.88
C ASP A 208 -2.14 2.03 16.49
N CYS A 209 -1.54 1.93 15.29
CA CYS A 209 -0.76 3.01 14.67
C CYS A 209 -1.65 3.90 13.80
N HIS A 210 -2.51 3.28 12.99
CA HIS A 210 -3.46 3.95 12.12
C HIS A 210 -4.70 4.40 12.89
N LYS A 211 -4.49 5.16 13.98
CA LYS A 211 -5.53 5.61 14.90
C LYS A 211 -6.60 6.38 14.13
N THR A 212 -7.76 5.76 13.99
CA THR A 212 -8.82 6.21 13.09
C THR A 212 -9.80 7.10 13.84
N LYS A 213 -10.17 8.23 13.23
CA LYS A 213 -11.23 9.12 13.73
C LYS A 213 -12.20 9.39 12.59
N ASN A 214 -13.50 9.22 12.83
CA ASN A 214 -14.54 9.45 11.81
C ASN A 214 -14.26 8.67 10.50
N HIS A 215 -13.83 7.41 10.65
CA HIS A 215 -13.36 6.53 9.57
C HIS A 215 -12.20 7.06 8.69
N ARG A 216 -11.58 8.18 9.08
CA ARG A 216 -10.39 8.73 8.43
C ARG A 216 -9.15 8.01 8.96
N ILE A 217 -8.55 7.20 8.10
CA ILE A 217 -7.41 6.35 8.44
C ILE A 217 -6.12 7.10 8.09
N PRO A 218 -5.25 7.46 9.06
CA PRO A 218 -4.04 8.21 8.78
C PRO A 218 -3.04 7.38 7.98
N THR A 219 -2.10 8.03 7.29
CA THR A 219 -0.97 7.37 6.63
C THR A 219 0.31 8.16 6.83
N GLY A 220 1.47 7.50 6.78
CA GLY A 220 2.75 8.18 6.68
C GLY A 220 2.93 8.89 5.33
N PHE A 221 4.05 9.61 5.19
CA PHE A 221 4.48 10.16 3.90
C PHE A 221 5.18 9.09 3.08
N ASP A 222 4.73 8.92 1.83
CA ASP A 222 5.26 7.94 0.91
C ASP A 222 5.12 8.49 -0.53
N PRO A 223 6.20 8.55 -1.32
CA PRO A 223 6.18 9.03 -2.69
C PRO A 223 5.18 8.32 -3.60
N ASN A 224 4.75 7.10 -3.26
CA ASN A 224 3.74 6.38 -4.03
C ASN A 224 2.34 6.36 -3.38
N ASN A 225 2.16 6.89 -2.15
CA ASN A 225 0.85 6.96 -1.50
C ASN A 225 0.35 8.41 -1.41
N TRP A 226 -0.27 8.90 -2.48
CA TRP A 226 -0.64 10.31 -2.60
C TRP A 226 -1.93 10.65 -1.86
N ALA A 227 -3.00 9.90 -2.13
CA ALA A 227 -4.32 10.16 -1.57
C ALA A 227 -4.36 9.84 -0.07
N HIS A 228 -5.02 10.67 0.72
CA HIS A 228 -5.10 10.52 2.17
C HIS A 228 -6.30 11.27 2.77
N ASP A 229 -6.69 10.90 3.99
CA ASP A 229 -7.81 11.53 4.69
C ASP A 229 -7.48 12.83 5.44
N GLY A 230 -6.26 13.34 5.30
CA GLY A 230 -5.80 14.57 5.95
C GLY A 230 -5.16 14.31 7.32
N ALA A 231 -5.10 13.05 7.73
CA ALA A 231 -4.42 12.60 8.94
C ALA A 231 -3.10 11.90 8.59
N ARG A 232 -2.08 12.13 9.42
CA ARG A 232 -0.74 11.55 9.27
C ARG A 232 -0.33 10.85 10.56
N LEU A 233 0.56 9.87 10.43
CA LEU A 233 1.16 9.17 11.57
C LEU A 233 2.69 9.21 11.45
N ALA A 234 3.36 9.14 12.59
CA ALA A 234 4.81 9.13 12.72
C ALA A 234 5.26 8.25 13.88
N CYS A 235 6.52 7.79 13.85
CA CYS A 235 7.13 7.06 14.97
C CYS A 235 7.08 7.86 16.28
N THR A 236 7.12 9.20 16.17
CA THR A 236 7.10 10.13 17.30
C THR A 236 5.75 10.23 18.01
N ASP A 237 4.69 9.60 17.47
CA ASP A 237 3.39 9.52 18.14
C ASP A 237 3.42 8.55 19.35
N CYS A 238 4.46 7.71 19.46
CA CYS A 238 4.67 6.76 20.56
C CYS A 238 6.10 6.77 21.12
N HIS A 239 7.09 7.19 20.33
CA HIS A 239 8.50 7.29 20.74
C HIS A 239 8.94 8.76 20.86
N THR A 240 9.96 9.03 21.67
CA THR A 240 10.57 10.37 21.71
C THR A 240 11.47 10.58 20.48
N GLU A 241 11.82 11.83 20.16
CA GLU A 241 12.78 12.14 19.08
C GLU A 241 14.22 11.68 19.38
N LYS A 242 14.49 11.35 20.66
CA LYS A 242 15.80 10.92 21.18
C LYS A 242 15.63 9.63 22.00
N PRO A 243 15.22 8.51 21.37
CA PRO A 243 14.83 7.31 22.10
C PRO A 243 16.02 6.45 22.56
N HIS A 244 17.25 6.78 22.13
CA HIS A 244 18.43 5.97 22.39
C HIS A 244 19.19 6.46 23.62
N LYS A 245 19.86 5.55 24.32
CA LYS A 245 20.80 5.91 25.39
C LYS A 245 22.05 6.57 24.81
N ASP A 246 22.54 6.06 23.68
CA ASP A 246 23.68 6.63 22.96
C ASP A 246 23.27 7.92 22.21
N GLN A 247 23.92 9.03 22.61
CA GLN A 247 23.68 10.35 22.06
C GLN A 247 24.13 10.48 20.60
N ALA A 248 25.01 9.61 20.10
CA ALA A 248 25.34 9.54 18.68
C ALA A 248 24.10 9.19 17.84
N TYR A 249 23.35 8.15 18.19
CA TYR A 249 22.11 7.81 17.47
C TYR A 249 21.05 8.92 17.58
N ASN A 250 20.92 9.55 18.76
CA ASN A 250 20.00 10.68 18.92
C ASN A 250 20.38 11.89 18.05
N ARG A 251 21.67 12.13 17.79
CA ARG A 251 22.11 13.16 16.83
C ARG A 251 21.75 12.80 15.39
N HIS A 252 21.78 11.51 15.03
CA HIS A 252 21.41 11.06 13.68
C HIS A 252 19.93 11.33 13.36
N THR A 253 19.02 11.30 14.33
CA THR A 253 17.58 11.51 14.08
C THR A 253 17.27 12.91 13.51
N ALA A 254 18.20 13.86 13.61
CA ALA A 254 18.10 15.16 12.96
C ALA A 254 18.13 15.07 11.42
N ARG A 255 18.83 14.09 10.86
CA ARG A 255 19.06 13.95 9.40
C ARG A 255 18.69 12.59 8.84
N ILE A 256 18.48 11.58 9.67
CA ILE A 256 18.14 10.20 9.31
C ILE A 256 16.75 9.89 9.87
N ALA A 257 15.84 9.40 9.03
CA ALA A 257 14.53 8.95 9.49
C ALA A 257 14.65 7.65 10.31
N CYS A 258 13.76 7.46 11.29
CA CYS A 258 13.73 6.23 12.11
C CYS A 258 13.67 4.97 11.24
N GLN A 259 12.86 5.02 10.17
CA GLN A 259 12.72 3.93 9.21
C GLN A 259 14.06 3.53 8.57
N THR A 260 14.99 4.46 8.32
CA THR A 260 16.26 4.14 7.66
C THR A 260 17.07 3.13 8.46
N CYS A 261 17.12 3.27 9.79
CA CYS A 261 17.84 2.34 10.65
C CYS A 261 16.99 1.11 11.00
N HIS A 262 15.67 1.27 11.12
CA HIS A 262 14.80 0.24 11.67
C HIS A 262 14.00 -0.57 10.63
N VAL A 263 14.01 -0.20 9.35
CA VAL A 263 13.40 -0.95 8.25
C VAL A 263 14.51 -1.29 7.26
N THR A 264 15.18 -2.41 7.52
CA THR A 264 16.43 -2.77 6.83
C THR A 264 16.23 -3.67 5.63
N ARG A 265 15.03 -4.24 5.48
CA ARG A 265 14.66 -5.17 4.42
C ARG A 265 13.20 -4.97 3.99
N THR A 266 12.91 -5.31 2.74
CA THR A 266 11.57 -5.33 2.12
C THR A 266 11.54 -6.42 1.03
N GLY A 267 10.51 -6.46 0.18
CA GLY A 267 10.38 -7.47 -0.87
C GLY A 267 9.40 -7.07 -1.98
N GLY A 268 8.82 -8.08 -2.63
CA GLY A 268 7.82 -7.92 -3.69
C GLY A 268 8.44 -7.59 -5.06
N ALA A 269 7.61 -7.09 -5.97
CA ALA A 269 8.03 -6.80 -7.34
C ALA A 269 9.01 -5.64 -7.41
N PHE A 270 10.13 -5.83 -8.08
CA PHE A 270 11.10 -4.75 -8.36
C PHE A 270 11.09 -4.33 -9.83
N ALA A 271 10.50 -5.14 -10.73
CA ALA A 271 10.25 -4.73 -12.10
C ALA A 271 9.00 -5.37 -12.68
N LYS A 272 8.39 -4.70 -13.66
CA LYS A 272 7.24 -5.23 -14.40
C LYS A 272 7.22 -4.69 -15.82
N ASP A 273 6.93 -5.54 -16.79
CA ASP A 273 6.76 -5.16 -18.19
C ASP A 273 5.30 -5.36 -18.61
N PHE A 274 4.59 -4.24 -18.83
CA PHE A 274 3.22 -4.25 -19.36
C PHE A 274 3.16 -4.34 -20.89
N THR A 275 4.31 -4.28 -21.58
CA THR A 275 4.40 -4.45 -23.02
C THR A 275 4.53 -5.92 -23.42
N THR A 276 4.91 -6.79 -22.47
CA THR A 276 5.11 -8.23 -22.68
C THR A 276 4.29 -9.04 -21.68
N TRP A 277 3.33 -9.82 -22.19
CA TRP A 277 2.43 -10.63 -21.37
C TRP A 277 2.59 -12.11 -21.68
N GLU A 278 2.66 -12.92 -20.64
CA GLU A 278 2.91 -14.35 -20.72
C GLU A 278 1.63 -15.11 -20.42
N LYS A 279 1.36 -16.15 -21.20
CA LYS A 279 0.21 -17.02 -21.00
C LYS A 279 0.47 -17.96 -19.82
N LEU A 280 -0.42 -17.93 -18.84
CA LEU A 280 -0.37 -18.80 -17.67
C LEU A 280 -1.08 -20.14 -17.92
N PRO A 281 -0.82 -21.17 -17.09
CA PRO A 281 -1.57 -22.45 -17.13
C PRO A 281 -3.09 -22.30 -16.96
N SER A 282 -3.55 -21.16 -16.43
CA SER A 282 -4.97 -20.85 -16.31
C SER A 282 -5.64 -20.46 -17.64
N GLY A 283 -4.87 -20.32 -18.72
CA GLY A 283 -5.33 -19.86 -20.03
C GLY A 283 -5.38 -18.34 -20.18
N TYR A 284 -5.14 -17.59 -19.10
CA TYR A 284 -5.07 -16.13 -19.10
C TYR A 284 -3.64 -15.64 -19.20
N TYR A 285 -3.47 -14.43 -19.73
CA TYR A 285 -2.18 -13.76 -19.81
C TYR A 285 -1.97 -12.84 -18.62
N GLU A 286 -0.74 -12.72 -18.15
CA GLU A 286 -0.32 -11.74 -17.15
C GLU A 286 0.98 -11.04 -17.56
N PRO A 287 1.18 -9.77 -17.15
CA PRO A 287 2.41 -9.04 -17.45
C PRO A 287 3.62 -9.66 -16.74
N THR A 288 4.74 -9.69 -17.46
CA THR A 288 6.01 -10.21 -16.93
C THR A 288 6.40 -9.43 -15.67
N THR A 289 6.53 -10.11 -14.53
CA THR A 289 6.78 -9.45 -13.23
C THR A 289 7.97 -10.10 -12.53
N LEU A 290 9.03 -9.33 -12.29
CA LEU A 290 10.19 -9.78 -11.51
C LEU A 290 10.02 -9.43 -10.04
N ARG A 291 10.21 -10.41 -9.15
CA ARG A 291 9.92 -10.32 -7.72
C ARG A 291 11.08 -10.83 -6.90
N LYS A 292 11.15 -10.36 -5.66
CA LYS A 292 11.98 -10.89 -4.58
C LYS A 292 11.08 -11.26 -3.41
N GLU A 293 11.50 -12.25 -2.62
CA GLU A 293 10.74 -12.64 -1.44
C GLU A 293 10.71 -11.53 -0.40
N ALA A 294 9.79 -11.66 0.56
CA ALA A 294 9.75 -10.77 1.70
C ALA A 294 11.11 -10.79 2.43
N ASN A 295 11.62 -9.59 2.77
CA ASN A 295 12.91 -9.37 3.43
C ASN A 295 14.18 -9.61 2.57
N GLU A 296 14.09 -9.87 1.27
CA GLU A 296 15.27 -10.04 0.40
C GLU A 296 15.81 -8.74 -0.20
N THR A 297 14.99 -7.68 -0.22
CA THR A 297 15.37 -6.41 -0.84
C THR A 297 15.95 -5.46 0.22
N VAL A 298 17.18 -5.01 0.01
CA VAL A 298 17.76 -3.89 0.76
C VAL A 298 17.17 -2.59 0.23
N PRO A 299 16.61 -1.70 1.08
CA PRO A 299 16.15 -0.40 0.62
C PRO A 299 17.29 0.45 0.05
N VAL A 300 16.95 1.32 -0.88
CA VAL A 300 17.80 2.46 -1.25
C VAL A 300 17.53 3.62 -0.29
N TYR A 301 18.55 4.41 -0.02
CA TYR A 301 18.47 5.51 0.94
C TYR A 301 18.67 6.83 0.22
N THR A 302 17.68 7.72 0.29
CA THR A 302 17.75 9.04 -0.36
C THR A 302 17.08 10.13 0.48
N TRP A 303 17.43 11.37 0.20
CA TRP A 303 16.84 12.54 0.84
C TRP A 303 15.36 12.66 0.50
N TYR A 304 14.53 12.86 1.52
CA TYR A 304 13.11 13.07 1.38
C TYR A 304 12.63 14.18 2.30
N ASN A 305 12.03 15.21 1.72
CA ASN A 305 11.39 16.33 2.41
C ASN A 305 9.86 16.22 2.42
N LYS A 306 9.34 15.01 2.23
CA LYS A 306 7.89 14.72 2.18
C LYS A 306 7.18 15.26 0.94
N THR A 307 7.89 15.81 -0.05
CA THR A 307 7.35 16.18 -1.36
C THR A 307 7.81 15.22 -2.47
N VAL A 308 7.02 15.09 -3.54
CA VAL A 308 7.15 14.02 -4.53
C VAL A 308 7.39 14.62 -5.91
N ALA A 309 8.43 14.15 -6.57
CA ALA A 309 8.64 14.39 -7.98
C ALA A 309 7.74 13.45 -8.77
N ASN A 310 7.04 13.99 -9.76
CA ASN A 310 6.09 13.24 -10.58
C ASN A 310 6.25 13.67 -12.04
N ARG A 311 7.02 12.89 -12.77
CA ARG A 311 7.30 13.04 -14.20
C ARG A 311 7.05 11.69 -14.89
N PRO A 312 6.83 11.67 -16.22
CA PRO A 312 6.50 10.43 -16.92
C PRO A 312 7.50 9.29 -16.66
N GLU A 313 8.79 9.58 -16.64
CA GLU A 313 9.88 8.63 -16.43
C GLU A 313 10.20 8.38 -14.94
N PHE A 314 9.68 9.19 -14.03
CA PHE A 314 10.10 9.16 -12.63
C PHE A 314 9.01 9.60 -11.64
N ILE A 315 8.72 8.74 -10.66
CA ILE A 315 7.93 9.10 -9.48
C ILE A 315 8.73 8.77 -8.22
N GLY A 316 9.09 9.78 -7.44
CA GLY A 316 9.93 9.52 -6.28
C GLY A 316 10.12 10.68 -5.30
N PRO A 317 10.92 10.46 -4.25
CA PRO A 317 11.13 11.45 -3.20
C PRO A 317 11.90 12.65 -3.75
N LYS A 318 11.46 13.85 -3.36
CA LYS A 318 12.27 15.06 -3.46
C LYS A 318 12.97 15.32 -2.15
N GLY A 319 14.11 15.97 -2.23
CA GLY A 319 14.87 16.41 -1.07
C GLY A 319 16.33 16.60 -1.45
N SER A 320 17.09 17.18 -0.54
CA SER A 320 18.54 17.27 -0.72
C SER A 320 19.23 17.41 0.63
N ARG A 321 20.56 17.25 0.60
CA ARG A 321 21.39 17.52 1.77
C ARG A 321 21.30 18.96 2.24
N LYS A 322 21.15 19.93 1.33
CA LYS A 322 21.06 21.37 1.67
C LYS A 322 19.71 21.75 2.26
N ASP A 323 18.68 20.97 1.98
CA ASP A 323 17.35 21.16 2.54
C ASP A 323 17.32 20.70 4.01
N LYS A 324 17.05 21.66 4.91
CA LYS A 324 17.00 21.42 6.36
C LYS A 324 15.81 20.54 6.77
N SER A 325 14.73 20.53 5.97
CA SER A 325 13.55 19.70 6.21
C SER A 325 13.72 18.25 5.71
N SER A 326 14.70 18.02 4.84
CA SER A 326 15.01 16.68 4.33
C SER A 326 15.67 15.80 5.38
N LYS A 327 15.22 14.54 5.47
CA LYS A 327 15.95 13.44 6.12
C LYS A 327 16.21 12.33 5.11
N ILE A 328 17.16 11.45 5.40
CA ILE A 328 17.38 10.24 4.60
C ILE A 328 16.34 9.20 5.02
N TYR A 329 15.57 8.70 4.05
CA TYR A 329 14.53 7.68 4.21
C TYR A 329 14.84 6.43 3.38
N PRO A 330 14.33 5.25 3.77
CA PRO A 330 14.45 4.02 3.00
C PRO A 330 13.33 3.88 1.97
N PHE A 331 13.69 3.46 0.76
CA PHE A 331 12.74 3.23 -0.33
C PHE A 331 13.01 1.90 -1.04
N LYS A 332 11.95 1.33 -1.58
CA LYS A 332 12.01 0.27 -2.59
C LYS A 332 11.90 0.93 -3.97
N ILE A 333 12.82 0.61 -4.87
CA ILE A 333 12.74 1.00 -6.28
C ILE A 333 11.94 -0.04 -7.05
N PHE A 334 11.14 0.45 -7.99
CA PHE A 334 10.44 -0.35 -8.97
C PHE A 334 10.68 0.20 -10.38
N GLN A 335 10.99 -0.68 -11.31
CA GLN A 335 11.17 -0.36 -12.73
C GLN A 335 9.98 -0.90 -13.53
N GLY A 336 9.15 -0.01 -14.07
CA GLY A 336 8.02 -0.44 -14.89
C GLY A 336 8.16 -0.01 -16.33
N LYS A 337 7.95 -0.94 -17.26
CA LYS A 337 7.86 -0.66 -18.69
C LYS A 337 6.40 -0.69 -19.13
N ALA A 338 5.98 0.31 -19.88
CA ALA A 338 4.61 0.45 -20.38
C ALA A 338 4.58 1.36 -21.63
N TYR A 339 3.38 1.64 -22.15
CA TYR A 339 3.21 2.54 -23.29
C TYR A 339 3.03 3.99 -22.86
N PHE A 340 3.77 4.88 -23.50
CA PHE A 340 3.68 6.32 -23.38
C PHE A 340 3.14 6.90 -24.69
N ASN A 341 2.43 8.01 -24.62
CA ASN A 341 2.00 8.71 -25.83
C ASN A 341 3.16 9.55 -26.35
N LYS A 342 3.75 9.17 -27.49
CA LYS A 342 4.88 9.90 -28.11
C LYS A 342 4.60 11.38 -28.32
N LYS A 343 3.34 11.76 -28.53
CA LYS A 343 2.92 13.14 -28.81
C LYS A 343 2.96 14.03 -27.57
N THR A 344 2.74 13.47 -26.38
CA THR A 344 2.65 14.23 -25.11
C THR A 344 3.72 13.84 -24.09
N GLY A 345 4.43 12.74 -24.33
CA GLY A 345 5.34 12.11 -23.37
C GLY A 345 4.64 11.48 -22.15
N GLN A 346 3.30 11.51 -22.08
CA GLN A 346 2.57 11.03 -20.89
C GLN A 346 2.35 9.52 -20.92
N LEU A 347 2.37 8.90 -19.75
CA LEU A 347 2.05 7.48 -19.58
C LEU A 347 0.58 7.21 -19.96
N MET A 348 0.34 6.15 -20.73
CA MET A 348 -1.00 5.71 -21.13
C MET A 348 -1.54 4.61 -20.22
N ALA A 349 -2.85 4.65 -19.96
CA ALA A 349 -3.57 3.60 -19.24
C ALA A 349 -3.75 2.37 -20.11
N MET A 350 -3.90 1.23 -19.45
CA MET A 350 -4.23 -0.04 -20.08
C MET A 350 -5.50 -0.58 -19.45
N ASP A 351 -6.49 -0.91 -20.29
CA ASP A 351 -7.60 -1.77 -19.91
C ASP A 351 -7.05 -3.20 -19.86
N PHE A 352 -7.23 -3.88 -18.73
CA PHE A 352 -6.64 -5.21 -18.54
C PHE A 352 -7.40 -6.31 -19.28
N ALA A 353 -8.66 -6.09 -19.65
CA ALA A 353 -9.47 -7.17 -20.23
C ALA A 353 -8.92 -7.70 -21.57
N PRO A 354 -8.57 -6.87 -22.57
CA PRO A 354 -7.97 -7.37 -23.82
C PRO A 354 -6.65 -8.12 -23.61
N PRO A 355 -5.61 -7.56 -22.96
CA PRO A 355 -4.34 -8.27 -22.83
C PRO A 355 -4.46 -9.50 -21.94
N MET A 356 -5.29 -9.52 -20.90
CA MET A 356 -5.50 -10.74 -20.10
C MET A 356 -6.11 -11.87 -20.92
N ALA A 357 -6.99 -11.56 -21.89
CA ALA A 357 -7.65 -12.56 -22.72
C ALA A 357 -6.79 -13.03 -23.90
N THR A 358 -6.03 -12.13 -24.54
CA THR A 358 -5.37 -12.42 -25.82
C THR A 358 -3.86 -12.20 -25.84
N GLY A 359 -3.30 -11.57 -24.82
CA GLY A 359 -1.93 -11.06 -24.81
C GLY A 359 -1.73 -9.75 -25.59
N ASP A 360 -2.78 -9.21 -26.23
CA ASP A 360 -2.69 -7.96 -27.00
C ASP A 360 -2.71 -6.74 -26.09
N THR A 361 -1.52 -6.23 -25.80
CA THR A 361 -1.30 -5.08 -24.93
C THR A 361 -1.69 -3.75 -25.59
N LEU A 362 -1.57 -3.63 -26.91
CA LEU A 362 -1.96 -2.43 -27.65
C LEU A 362 -3.48 -2.30 -27.73
N ALA A 363 -4.22 -3.41 -27.85
CA ALA A 363 -5.67 -3.41 -27.70
C ALA A 363 -6.12 -2.91 -26.32
N GLY A 364 -5.38 -3.27 -25.25
CA GLY A 364 -5.60 -2.76 -23.90
C GLY A 364 -5.42 -1.23 -23.80
N VAL A 365 -4.36 -0.70 -24.41
CA VAL A 365 -4.12 0.76 -24.48
C VAL A 365 -5.21 1.46 -25.30
N ALA A 366 -5.61 0.88 -26.44
CA ALA A 366 -6.65 1.46 -27.28
C ALA A 366 -8.02 1.49 -26.60
N SER A 367 -8.39 0.42 -25.88
CA SER A 367 -9.61 0.37 -25.08
C SER A 367 -9.60 1.43 -23.97
N ALA A 368 -8.51 1.56 -23.23
CA ALA A 368 -8.36 2.58 -22.20
C ALA A 368 -8.44 4.01 -22.78
N ALA A 369 -7.77 4.26 -23.89
CA ALA A 369 -7.81 5.56 -24.57
C ALA A 369 -9.26 5.92 -24.98
N LYS A 370 -10.03 4.94 -25.48
CA LYS A 370 -11.46 5.13 -25.79
C LYS A 370 -12.27 5.47 -24.55
N ILE A 371 -12.11 4.73 -23.45
CA ILE A 371 -12.80 4.98 -22.17
C ILE A 371 -12.50 6.40 -21.67
N GLN A 372 -11.25 6.85 -21.82
CA GLN A 372 -10.79 8.17 -21.38
C GLN A 372 -11.05 9.29 -22.40
N GLY A 373 -11.64 9.00 -23.56
CA GLY A 373 -11.90 9.98 -24.62
C GLY A 373 -10.65 10.50 -25.35
N ILE A 374 -9.51 9.81 -25.25
CA ILE A 374 -8.24 10.18 -25.87
C ILE A 374 -8.26 9.71 -27.34
N LYS A 375 -8.43 10.66 -28.27
CA LYS A 375 -8.52 10.36 -29.72
C LYS A 375 -7.16 10.36 -30.44
N ASN A 376 -6.23 11.21 -30.02
CA ASN A 376 -4.97 11.43 -30.72
C ASN A 376 -3.78 10.98 -29.86
N TYR A 377 -3.29 9.77 -30.11
CA TYR A 377 -2.18 9.17 -29.38
C TYR A 377 -1.33 8.29 -30.29
N GLU A 378 -0.07 8.10 -29.91
CA GLU A 378 0.86 7.16 -30.55
C GLU A 378 1.59 6.40 -29.43
N PRO A 379 1.20 5.15 -29.14
CA PRO A 379 1.75 4.40 -28.02
C PRO A 379 3.17 3.91 -28.35
N VAL A 380 4.14 4.31 -27.55
CA VAL A 380 5.54 3.87 -27.65
C VAL A 380 6.01 3.30 -26.32
N PRO A 381 6.78 2.19 -26.31
CA PRO A 381 7.28 1.62 -25.07
C PRO A 381 8.27 2.58 -24.39
N GLY A 382 8.17 2.68 -23.07
CA GLY A 382 9.06 3.49 -22.24
C GLY A 382 9.16 2.96 -20.82
N TRP A 383 10.15 3.45 -20.08
CA TRP A 383 10.40 3.06 -18.69
C TRP A 383 10.03 4.17 -17.72
N GLN A 384 9.50 3.79 -16.57
CA GLN A 384 9.28 4.65 -15.42
C GLN A 384 9.90 4.02 -14.18
N THR A 385 10.72 4.80 -13.49
CA THR A 385 11.25 4.46 -12.16
C THR A 385 10.30 4.99 -11.08
N ILE A 386 9.90 4.14 -10.14
CA ILE A 386 9.00 4.50 -9.03
C ILE A 386 9.67 4.16 -7.69
N TYR A 387 9.53 5.06 -6.71
CA TYR A 387 9.96 4.83 -5.34
C TYR A 387 8.77 4.59 -4.42
N PHE A 388 8.84 3.51 -3.64
CA PHE A 388 7.89 3.18 -2.58
C PHE A 388 8.55 3.37 -1.22
N GLY A 389 7.95 4.16 -0.33
CA GLY A 389 8.43 4.29 1.05
C GLY A 389 8.39 2.96 1.80
N SER A 390 9.47 2.62 2.51
CA SER A 390 9.54 1.43 3.38
C SER A 390 9.21 1.83 4.82
N ASN A 391 8.03 1.42 5.32
CA ASN A 391 7.47 1.92 6.59
C ASN A 391 7.02 0.82 7.57
N HIS A 392 7.08 -0.46 7.17
CA HIS A 392 6.77 -1.64 7.99
C HIS A 392 7.99 -2.55 8.05
N LEU A 393 7.88 -3.71 8.71
CA LEU A 393 9.00 -4.64 8.94
C LEU A 393 10.03 -4.04 9.90
N VAL A 394 9.54 -3.32 10.90
CA VAL A 394 10.39 -2.64 11.87
C VAL A 394 11.15 -3.69 12.68
N THR A 395 12.46 -3.51 12.78
CA THR A 395 13.35 -4.37 13.58
C THR A 395 14.10 -3.58 14.65
N LYS A 396 14.33 -4.22 15.80
CA LYS A 396 15.17 -3.72 16.88
C LYS A 396 16.55 -4.36 16.89
N SER A 397 16.63 -5.70 16.85
CA SER A 397 17.89 -6.45 16.93
C SER A 397 18.71 -6.41 15.64
N ARG A 398 18.06 -6.23 14.49
CA ARG A 398 18.72 -6.11 13.17
C ARG A 398 18.71 -4.66 12.64
N ALA A 399 18.56 -3.68 13.53
CA ALA A 399 18.64 -2.28 13.15
C ALA A 399 20.05 -1.95 12.66
N LEU A 400 20.18 -0.99 11.74
CA LEU A 400 21.49 -0.59 11.23
C LEU A 400 22.33 0.06 12.36
N SER A 401 23.51 -0.49 12.59
CA SER A 401 24.54 0.07 13.45
C SER A 401 25.57 0.87 12.66
N CYS A 402 26.50 1.53 13.36
CA CYS A 402 27.53 2.39 12.77
C CYS A 402 28.25 1.73 11.59
N ASN A 403 28.73 0.50 11.77
CA ASN A 403 29.43 -0.27 10.74
C ASN A 403 28.58 -0.60 9.51
N ASN A 404 27.25 -0.67 9.62
CA ASN A 404 26.41 -0.90 8.46
C ASN A 404 26.41 0.28 7.51
N CYS A 405 26.63 1.50 7.97
CA CYS A 405 26.63 2.71 7.15
C CYS A 405 28.04 3.26 6.88
N HIS A 406 28.93 3.16 7.88
CA HIS A 406 30.25 3.78 7.86
C HIS A 406 31.38 2.83 7.43
N ALA A 407 31.09 1.56 7.11
CA ALA A 407 32.07 0.72 6.43
C ALA A 407 32.36 1.24 4.99
N PRO A 408 33.52 0.91 4.40
CA PRO A 408 33.84 1.30 3.02
C PRO A 408 32.75 0.94 1.99
N ASN A 409 32.07 -0.20 2.19
CA ASN A 409 30.92 -0.65 1.39
C ASN A 409 29.62 -0.63 2.21
N GLY A 410 29.41 0.44 2.99
CA GLY A 410 28.23 0.61 3.82
C GLY A 410 26.94 0.82 3.01
N ALA A 411 25.81 0.70 3.69
CA ALA A 411 24.46 0.80 3.13
C ALA A 411 24.15 2.18 2.52
N LEU A 412 24.81 3.25 2.97
CA LEU A 412 24.61 4.60 2.47
C LEU A 412 25.58 4.91 1.32
N ASN A 413 25.05 5.14 0.13
CA ASN A 413 25.83 5.72 -0.96
C ASN A 413 26.04 7.23 -0.71
N PHE A 414 27.05 7.58 0.09
CA PHE A 414 27.33 8.97 0.45
C PHE A 414 27.58 9.87 -0.77
N LYS A 415 28.16 9.34 -1.85
CA LYS A 415 28.41 10.12 -3.07
C LYS A 415 27.09 10.55 -3.72
N GLU A 416 26.15 9.62 -3.91
CA GLU A 416 24.80 9.92 -4.40
C GLU A 416 24.01 10.82 -3.46
N LEU A 417 24.26 10.74 -2.15
CA LEU A 417 23.65 11.62 -1.14
C LEU A 417 24.26 13.03 -1.11
N GLY A 418 25.26 13.33 -1.95
CA GLY A 418 25.85 14.67 -2.09
C GLY A 418 26.93 15.00 -1.06
N TYR A 419 27.65 13.98 -0.55
CA TYR A 419 28.85 14.18 0.26
C TYR A 419 30.09 14.29 -0.64
N SER A 420 31.02 15.17 -0.27
CA SER A 420 32.31 15.32 -0.95
C SER A 420 33.24 14.14 -0.64
N ASP A 421 34.23 13.88 -1.50
CA ASP A 421 35.17 12.76 -1.28
C ASP A 421 35.95 12.89 0.03
N LYS A 422 36.24 14.14 0.46
CA LYS A 422 36.85 14.43 1.76
C LYS A 422 35.94 14.00 2.92
N GLU A 423 34.64 14.30 2.84
CA GLU A 423 33.68 13.88 3.84
C GLU A 423 33.49 12.37 3.85
N ILE A 424 33.42 11.73 2.67
CA ILE A 424 33.28 10.28 2.54
C ILE A 424 34.45 9.57 3.20
N ARG A 425 35.70 9.98 2.91
CA ARG A 425 36.90 9.42 3.55
C ARG A 425 36.86 9.57 5.08
N LYS A 426 36.34 10.69 5.58
CA LYS A 426 36.16 10.90 7.03
C LYS A 426 35.08 9.99 7.60
N LEU A 427 33.93 9.88 6.93
CA LEU A 427 32.77 9.12 7.38
C LEU A 427 32.98 7.61 7.25
N THR A 428 33.90 7.16 6.41
CA THR A 428 34.20 5.74 6.17
C THR A 428 35.61 5.35 6.64
N SER A 429 36.19 6.12 7.55
CA SER A 429 37.55 5.87 8.01
C SER A 429 37.63 4.54 8.79
N PRO A 430 38.71 3.76 8.61
CA PRO A 430 38.91 2.52 9.37
C PRO A 430 38.90 2.73 10.89
N ALA A 431 39.30 3.92 11.37
CA ALA A 431 39.26 4.25 12.80
C ALA A 431 37.83 4.23 13.36
N ILE A 432 36.87 4.88 12.68
CA ILE A 432 35.45 4.87 13.11
C ILE A 432 34.92 3.44 13.14
N TYR A 433 35.26 2.65 12.11
CA TYR A 433 34.84 1.26 12.01
C TYR A 433 35.44 0.40 13.13
N PHE A 434 36.75 0.50 13.36
CA PHE A 434 37.48 -0.31 14.33
C PHE A 434 37.09 0.04 15.77
N GLU A 435 37.07 1.33 16.13
CA GLU A 435 36.71 1.79 17.48
C GLU A 435 35.31 1.31 17.87
N LYS A 436 34.33 1.44 16.97
CA LYS A 436 32.94 1.04 17.24
C LYS A 436 32.72 -0.46 17.25
N LEU A 437 33.46 -1.23 16.45
CA LEU A 437 33.41 -2.69 16.55
C LEU A 437 34.07 -3.19 17.83
N ALA A 438 35.18 -2.59 18.25
CA ALA A 438 35.84 -2.94 19.50
C ALA A 438 34.96 -2.62 20.73
N GLU A 439 34.24 -1.51 20.74
CA GLU A 439 33.23 -1.20 21.76
C GLU A 439 32.11 -2.25 21.78
N LYS A 440 31.53 -2.58 20.62
CA LYS A 440 30.45 -3.56 20.52
C LYS A 440 30.88 -4.96 20.99
N GLN A 441 32.09 -5.39 20.65
CA GLN A 441 32.62 -6.68 21.08
C GLN A 441 32.74 -6.80 22.62
N LYS A 442 33.00 -5.68 23.32
CA LYS A 442 33.01 -5.64 24.79
C LYS A 442 31.63 -5.70 25.42
N GLU A 443 30.56 -5.36 24.69
CA GLU A 443 29.18 -5.46 25.17
C GLU A 443 28.59 -6.87 24.93
N GLU A 444 29.17 -7.63 23.98
CA GLU A 444 28.76 -9.00 23.63
C GLU A 444 29.52 -10.09 24.43
N TRP A 445 30.61 -9.72 25.11
CA TRP A 445 31.35 -10.55 26.08
C TRP A 445 30.96 -10.18 27.51
#